data_AF-A0A8J7YMJ2-F1
#
_entry.id   AF-A0A8J7YMJ2-F1
#
_cell.length_a   1.000
_cell.length_b   1.000
_cell.length_c   1.000
_cell.angle_alpha   90.00
_cell.angle_beta   90.00
_cell.angle_gamma   90.00
#
_symmetry.space_group_name_H-M   'P 1'
#
loop_
_entity.id
_entity.type
_entity.pdbx_description
1 polymer ?
#
loop_
_entity_poly.entity_id
_entity_poly.type
_entity_poly.pdbx_seq_one_letter_code
_entity_poly.pdbx_strand_id
1 'polypeptide(L)'
;MGIDDPTPTQQYVLDLLDSEPGMSNADIAEETGTHTALVRDLRKAKRAAAESDDDERSGKRSSRTRVLDDLSGTQAAVLQRLANDPDRSNAALAEAVGTHTALVRDLRSDVQAEVLAHTLRNPAATNADIAEELGTLTAVVRDARSGLEAEILERSVRNPELSNAELAEELGVHIATVRDARATYEDGIEDIEPTSSDDGATEATTEASAEPTPTAEAPSATADSSSGMGAETIVALVVGVLVLVAVVLLLM
;
A
#
# COMPACT_ATOMS: atom_id res chain seq x y z
N MET A 1 23.84 -23.01 -17.32
CA MET A 1 25.06 -23.24 -18.11
C MET A 1 25.79 -21.92 -18.07
N GLY A 2 26.83 -21.82 -17.24
CA GLY A 2 27.66 -20.61 -17.17
C GLY A 2 28.35 -20.39 -18.51
N ILE A 3 28.71 -19.14 -18.79
CA ILE A 3 29.61 -18.82 -19.90
C ILE A 3 30.99 -18.75 -19.27
N ASP A 4 31.57 -19.92 -19.04
CA ASP A 4 32.80 -20.07 -18.25
C ASP A 4 34.04 -19.47 -18.98
N ASP A 5 33.95 -19.30 -20.30
CA ASP A 5 34.89 -18.57 -21.15
C ASP A 5 34.13 -17.72 -22.20
N PRO A 6 33.80 -16.44 -21.93
CA PRO A 6 33.17 -15.57 -22.91
C PRO A 6 34.14 -15.21 -24.05
N THR A 7 33.66 -15.28 -25.28
CA THR A 7 34.40 -14.76 -26.45
C THR A 7 34.67 -13.26 -26.31
N PRO A 8 35.71 -12.69 -26.97
CA PRO A 8 36.02 -11.26 -26.86
C PRO A 8 34.83 -10.33 -27.15
N THR A 9 33.97 -10.70 -28.11
CA THR A 9 32.75 -9.97 -28.43
C THR A 9 31.68 -10.09 -27.33
N GLN A 10 31.52 -11.26 -26.71
CA GLN A 10 30.63 -11.43 -25.56
C GLN A 10 31.16 -10.65 -24.34
N GLN A 11 32.48 -10.62 -24.11
CA GLN A 11 33.08 -9.83 -23.05
C GLN A 11 32.82 -8.32 -23.25
N TYR A 12 32.92 -7.82 -24.48
CA TYR A 12 32.60 -6.43 -24.81
C TYR A 12 31.11 -6.11 -24.59
N VAL A 13 30.19 -7.02 -24.94
CA VAL A 13 28.76 -6.87 -24.63
C VAL A 13 28.50 -6.88 -23.12
N LEU A 14 29.21 -7.70 -22.34
CA LEU A 14 29.07 -7.75 -20.88
C LEU A 14 29.58 -6.46 -20.20
N ASP A 15 30.72 -5.94 -20.65
CA ASP A 15 31.32 -4.68 -20.16
C ASP A 15 30.43 -3.46 -20.47
N LEU A 16 29.81 -3.43 -21.65
CA LEU A 16 28.81 -2.42 -22.01
C LEU A 16 27.52 -2.56 -21.19
N LEU A 17 27.09 -3.79 -20.87
CA LEU A 17 25.95 -4.06 -19.98
C LEU A 17 26.21 -3.65 -18.51
N ASP A 18 27.46 -3.60 -18.05
CA ASP A 18 27.86 -3.06 -16.74
C ASP A 18 27.98 -1.54 -16.76
N SER A 19 28.57 -0.98 -17.83
CA SER A 19 28.80 0.46 -17.96
C SER A 19 27.52 1.26 -18.25
N GLU A 20 26.60 0.69 -19.03
CA GLU A 20 25.38 1.35 -19.51
C GLU A 20 24.12 0.48 -19.29
N PRO A 21 23.69 0.24 -18.03
CA PRO A 21 22.59 -0.67 -17.72
C PRO A 21 21.24 -0.27 -18.34
N GLY A 22 21.06 1.01 -18.68
CA GLY A 22 19.86 1.54 -19.33
C GLY A 22 19.78 1.32 -20.84
N MET A 23 20.84 0.81 -21.49
CA MET A 23 20.89 0.64 -22.94
C MET A 23 20.01 -0.54 -23.41
N SER A 24 19.28 -0.38 -24.52
CA SER A 24 18.36 -1.42 -25.00
C SER A 24 19.12 -2.58 -25.67
N ASN A 25 18.48 -3.74 -25.79
CA ASN A 25 19.09 -4.88 -26.49
C ASN A 25 19.35 -4.60 -27.98
N ALA A 26 18.67 -3.61 -28.58
CA ALA A 26 18.87 -3.19 -29.97
C ALA A 26 20.10 -2.31 -30.11
N ASP A 27 20.21 -1.26 -29.29
CA ASP A 27 21.33 -0.31 -29.33
C ASP A 27 22.66 -1.02 -29.03
N ILE A 28 22.68 -1.91 -28.02
CA ILE A 28 23.85 -2.75 -27.71
C ILE A 28 24.22 -3.65 -28.90
N ALA A 29 23.24 -4.21 -29.61
CA ALA A 29 23.51 -5.07 -30.75
C ALA A 29 24.06 -4.28 -31.95
N GLU A 30 23.60 -3.04 -32.16
CA GLU A 30 24.12 -2.12 -33.17
C GLU A 30 25.57 -1.70 -32.84
N GLU A 31 25.82 -1.21 -31.62
CA GLU A 31 27.14 -0.77 -31.15
C GLU A 31 28.19 -1.89 -31.18
N THR A 32 27.81 -3.11 -30.78
CA THR A 32 28.72 -4.27 -30.76
C THR A 32 28.79 -5.05 -32.08
N GLY A 33 27.99 -4.68 -33.09
CA GLY A 33 27.87 -5.45 -34.34
C GLY A 33 27.36 -6.88 -34.14
N THR A 34 26.58 -7.12 -33.09
CA THR A 34 26.03 -8.45 -32.76
C THR A 34 24.54 -8.55 -33.11
N HIS A 35 23.90 -9.67 -32.75
CA HIS A 35 22.47 -9.86 -32.93
C HIS A 35 21.75 -9.76 -31.58
N THR A 36 20.57 -9.14 -31.56
CA THR A 36 19.80 -8.82 -30.35
C THR A 36 19.48 -10.04 -29.46
N ALA A 37 19.35 -11.24 -30.04
CA ALA A 37 19.18 -12.46 -29.26
C ALA A 37 20.43 -12.85 -28.44
N LEU A 38 21.64 -12.61 -28.95
CA LEU A 38 22.89 -12.79 -28.19
C LEU A 38 22.90 -11.90 -26.94
N VAL A 39 22.60 -10.61 -27.13
CA VAL A 39 22.56 -9.62 -26.04
C VAL A 39 21.52 -10.00 -24.99
N ARG A 40 20.32 -10.42 -25.43
CA ARG A 40 19.26 -10.90 -24.54
C ARG A 40 19.69 -12.14 -23.76
N ASP A 41 20.31 -13.11 -24.42
CA ASP A 41 20.69 -14.38 -23.79
C ASP A 41 21.89 -14.19 -22.84
N LEU A 42 22.83 -13.30 -23.15
CA LEU A 42 23.90 -12.83 -22.25
C LEU A 42 23.33 -12.12 -21.01
N ARG A 43 22.42 -11.16 -21.20
CA ARG A 43 21.75 -10.42 -20.11
C ARG A 43 20.95 -11.38 -19.19
N LYS A 44 20.36 -12.44 -19.76
CA LYS A 44 19.69 -13.52 -19.01
C LYS A 44 20.70 -14.39 -18.25
N ALA A 45 21.80 -14.82 -18.89
CA ALA A 45 22.84 -15.62 -18.23
C ALA A 45 23.49 -14.87 -17.06
N LYS A 46 23.77 -13.57 -17.23
CA LYS A 46 24.30 -12.69 -16.18
C LYS A 46 23.35 -12.55 -14.99
N ARG A 47 22.04 -12.40 -15.23
CA ARG A 47 21.03 -12.40 -14.17
C ARG A 47 21.01 -13.72 -13.38
N ALA A 48 20.99 -14.85 -14.08
CA ALA A 48 20.98 -16.17 -13.45
C ALA A 48 22.27 -16.47 -12.65
N ALA A 49 23.41 -15.89 -13.04
CA ALA A 49 24.65 -15.96 -12.27
C ALA A 49 24.54 -15.17 -10.96
N ALA A 50 24.05 -13.92 -11.01
CA ALA A 50 23.83 -13.11 -9.81
C ALA A 50 22.82 -13.77 -8.84
N GLU A 51 21.73 -14.33 -9.35
CA GLU A 51 20.74 -15.09 -8.56
C GLU A 51 21.34 -16.35 -7.90
N SER A 52 22.45 -16.90 -8.41
CA SER A 52 23.10 -18.10 -7.85
C SER A 52 24.09 -17.80 -6.72
N ASP A 53 24.57 -16.56 -6.59
CA ASP A 53 25.57 -16.18 -5.57
C ASP A 53 24.93 -15.77 -4.22
N ASP A 54 23.62 -15.48 -4.18
CA ASP A 54 22.91 -15.05 -2.97
C ASP A 54 22.41 -16.21 -2.07
N ASP A 55 22.31 -17.45 -2.61
CA ASP A 55 21.81 -18.63 -1.87
C ASP A 55 22.68 -19.02 -0.65
N GLU A 56 23.98 -18.70 -0.66
CA GLU A 56 24.92 -19.02 0.45
C GLU A 56 24.80 -18.06 1.66
N ARG A 57 23.91 -17.04 1.61
CA ARG A 57 23.77 -16.03 2.69
C ARG A 57 22.41 -15.99 3.38
N SER A 58 21.51 -16.96 3.15
CA SER A 58 20.20 -17.05 3.84
C SER A 58 20.31 -17.49 5.31
N GLY A 59 20.97 -16.66 6.12
CA GLY A 59 21.05 -16.77 7.58
C GLY A 59 19.75 -16.38 8.27
N LYS A 60 18.71 -17.22 8.13
CA LYS A 60 17.51 -17.35 8.97
C LYS A 60 17.16 -16.10 9.83
N ARG A 61 16.52 -15.10 9.21
CA ARG A 61 15.88 -13.97 9.90
C ARG A 61 14.46 -13.75 9.40
N SER A 62 13.52 -13.80 10.34
CA SER A 62 12.10 -13.43 10.29
C SER A 62 11.38 -13.43 8.93
N SER A 63 10.63 -14.51 8.71
CA SER A 63 9.60 -14.61 7.68
C SER A 63 8.38 -13.71 7.99
N ARG A 64 8.48 -12.41 7.69
CA ARG A 64 7.32 -11.56 7.34
C ARG A 64 7.76 -10.22 6.73
N THR A 65 7.19 -9.94 5.56
CA THR A 65 6.97 -8.61 4.95
C THR A 65 8.19 -7.69 4.82
N ARG A 66 8.93 -7.86 3.71
CA ARG A 66 9.41 -6.70 2.92
C ARG A 66 8.97 -6.91 1.49
N VAL A 67 8.10 -6.04 0.99
CA VAL A 67 7.49 -6.22 -0.33
C VAL A 67 8.54 -6.06 -1.43
N LEU A 68 9.64 -5.31 -1.21
CA LEU A 68 10.72 -5.14 -2.19
C LEU A 68 11.81 -6.23 -2.19
N ASP A 69 12.12 -6.87 -1.05
CA ASP A 69 13.27 -7.80 -0.96
C ASP A 69 13.03 -9.13 -1.71
N ASP A 70 11.76 -9.51 -1.94
CA ASP A 70 11.35 -10.73 -2.65
C ASP A 70 10.90 -10.44 -4.09
N LEU A 71 11.11 -9.22 -4.59
CA LEU A 71 10.80 -8.87 -5.97
C LEU A 71 11.88 -9.35 -6.93
N SER A 72 11.45 -10.09 -7.95
CA SER A 72 12.26 -10.24 -9.15
C SER A 72 12.63 -8.84 -9.68
N GLY A 73 13.85 -8.68 -10.22
CA GLY A 73 14.32 -7.38 -10.72
C GLY A 73 13.40 -6.73 -11.77
N THR A 74 12.50 -7.50 -12.39
CA THR A 74 11.42 -7.01 -13.25
C THR A 74 10.32 -6.27 -12.48
N GLN A 75 9.85 -6.80 -11.33
CA GLN A 75 8.84 -6.15 -10.49
C GLN A 75 9.41 -4.88 -9.83
N ALA A 76 10.65 -4.92 -9.34
CA ALA A 76 11.34 -3.74 -8.82
C ALA A 76 11.44 -2.62 -9.88
N ALA A 77 11.75 -2.98 -11.14
CA ALA A 77 11.76 -2.02 -12.25
C ALA A 77 10.36 -1.44 -12.56
N VAL A 78 9.27 -2.22 -12.42
CA VAL A 78 7.90 -1.70 -12.54
C VAL A 78 7.60 -0.69 -11.44
N LEU A 79 7.88 -1.00 -10.17
CA LEU A 79 7.61 -0.08 -9.05
C LEU A 79 8.47 1.19 -9.13
N GLN A 80 9.74 1.07 -9.50
CA GLN A 80 10.61 2.23 -9.72
C GLN A 80 10.11 3.11 -10.87
N ARG A 81 9.54 2.52 -11.93
CA ARG A 81 8.95 3.27 -13.05
C ARG A 81 7.64 3.94 -12.66
N LEU A 82 6.78 3.24 -11.91
CA LEU A 82 5.53 3.76 -11.36
C LEU A 82 5.79 4.93 -10.41
N ALA A 83 6.80 4.84 -9.54
CA ALA A 83 7.20 5.91 -8.64
C ALA A 83 7.62 7.20 -9.36
N ASN A 84 8.21 7.08 -10.55
CA ASN A 84 8.66 8.20 -11.36
C ASN A 84 7.54 8.81 -12.22
N ASP A 85 6.46 8.07 -12.49
CA ASP A 85 5.41 8.42 -13.46
C ASP A 85 4.11 7.64 -13.13
N PRO A 86 3.40 8.01 -12.03
CA PRO A 86 2.30 7.22 -11.45
C PRO A 86 1.05 7.20 -12.34
N ASP A 87 0.83 8.28 -13.09
CA ASP A 87 -0.29 8.44 -14.03
C ASP A 87 -0.19 7.52 -15.26
N ARG A 88 0.90 6.74 -15.41
CA ARG A 88 1.01 5.76 -16.49
C ARG A 88 -0.05 4.67 -16.40
N SER A 89 -0.60 4.34 -17.57
CA SER A 89 -1.38 3.13 -17.76
C SER A 89 -0.51 1.88 -17.59
N ASN A 90 -1.13 0.79 -17.13
CA ASN A 90 -0.45 -0.49 -16.93
C ASN A 90 0.18 -1.03 -18.23
N ALA A 91 -0.37 -0.68 -19.40
CA ALA A 91 0.20 -1.02 -20.71
C ALA A 91 1.51 -0.24 -20.98
N ALA A 92 1.54 1.07 -20.73
CA ALA A 92 2.71 1.91 -20.94
C ALA A 92 3.85 1.64 -19.93
N LEU A 93 3.54 1.07 -18.77
CA LEU A 93 4.51 0.53 -17.83
C LEU A 93 5.04 -0.83 -18.29
N ALA A 94 4.16 -1.73 -18.74
CA ALA A 94 4.53 -3.05 -19.23
C ALA A 94 5.47 -2.97 -20.45
N GLU A 95 5.15 -2.12 -21.42
CA GLU A 95 6.00 -1.84 -22.59
C GLU A 95 7.37 -1.29 -22.18
N ALA A 96 7.41 -0.30 -21.28
CA ALA A 96 8.65 0.35 -20.84
C ALA A 96 9.61 -0.59 -20.08
N VAL A 97 9.10 -1.61 -19.38
CA VAL A 97 9.89 -2.59 -18.62
C VAL A 97 10.11 -3.90 -19.41
N GLY A 98 9.42 -4.08 -20.55
CA GLY A 98 9.47 -5.33 -21.33
C GLY A 98 8.76 -6.50 -20.64
N THR A 99 7.68 -6.23 -19.91
CA THR A 99 6.82 -7.23 -19.25
C THR A 99 5.40 -7.20 -19.83
N HIS A 100 4.47 -7.92 -19.21
CA HIS A 100 3.08 -8.03 -19.66
C HIS A 100 2.13 -7.26 -18.73
N THR A 101 1.05 -6.72 -19.30
CA THR A 101 0.11 -5.82 -18.61
C THR A 101 -0.58 -6.45 -17.39
N ALA A 102 -0.78 -7.78 -17.38
CA ALA A 102 -1.40 -8.47 -16.23
C ALA A 102 -0.50 -8.36 -14.99
N LEU A 103 0.79 -8.73 -15.07
CA LEU A 103 1.73 -8.56 -13.95
C LEU A 103 1.81 -7.13 -13.43
N VAL A 104 1.73 -6.11 -14.30
CA VAL A 104 1.70 -4.70 -13.83
C VAL A 104 0.40 -4.38 -13.10
N ARG A 105 -0.74 -4.87 -13.59
CA ARG A 105 -2.04 -4.71 -12.94
C ARG A 105 -2.07 -5.39 -11.58
N ASP A 106 -1.62 -6.64 -11.54
CA ASP A 106 -1.66 -7.49 -10.35
C ASP A 106 -0.69 -6.91 -9.30
N LEU A 107 0.53 -6.52 -9.68
CA LEU A 107 1.47 -5.84 -8.78
C LEU A 107 0.95 -4.49 -8.22
N ARG A 108 0.22 -3.70 -9.01
CA ARG A 108 -0.45 -2.49 -8.49
C ARG A 108 -1.58 -2.86 -7.52
N SER A 109 -2.33 -3.92 -7.81
CA SER A 109 -3.39 -4.43 -6.94
C SER A 109 -2.83 -4.92 -5.59
N ASP A 110 -1.74 -5.70 -5.62
CA ASP A 110 -1.08 -6.24 -4.42
C ASP A 110 -0.54 -5.11 -3.54
N VAL A 111 0.15 -4.14 -4.13
CA VAL A 111 0.67 -2.97 -3.40
C VAL A 111 -0.45 -2.07 -2.90
N GLN A 112 -1.55 -1.92 -3.65
CA GLN A 112 -2.73 -1.18 -3.20
C GLN A 112 -3.39 -1.87 -2.00
N ALA A 113 -3.51 -3.19 -2.01
CA ALA A 113 -4.07 -3.97 -0.90
C ALA A 113 -3.21 -3.85 0.38
N GLU A 114 -1.89 -4.01 0.28
CA GLU A 114 -0.96 -3.86 1.41
C GLU A 114 -0.96 -2.42 1.98
N VAL A 115 -0.92 -1.41 1.10
CA VAL A 115 -1.00 0.00 1.51
C VAL A 115 -2.34 0.30 2.18
N LEU A 116 -3.44 -0.28 1.72
CA LEU A 116 -4.75 -0.15 2.36
C LEU A 116 -4.81 -0.84 3.71
N ALA A 117 -4.39 -2.10 3.80
CA ALA A 117 -4.34 -2.84 5.06
C ALA A 117 -3.52 -2.10 6.12
N HIS A 118 -2.37 -1.54 5.74
CA HIS A 118 -1.57 -0.72 6.65
C HIS A 118 -2.27 0.62 6.99
N THR A 119 -2.82 1.34 5.99
CA THR A 119 -3.52 2.62 6.20
C THR A 119 -4.73 2.46 7.14
N LEU A 120 -5.45 1.34 7.06
CA LEU A 120 -6.65 1.12 7.86
C LEU A 120 -6.29 0.60 9.28
N ARG A 121 -5.16 -0.10 9.43
CA ARG A 121 -4.55 -0.41 10.74
C ARG A 121 -4.00 0.85 11.44
N ASN A 122 -3.48 1.82 10.70
CA ASN A 122 -2.94 3.07 11.23
C ASN A 122 -3.33 4.28 10.34
N PRO A 123 -4.56 4.84 10.50
CA PRO A 123 -5.08 5.91 9.63
C PRO A 123 -4.39 7.27 9.82
N ALA A 124 -3.49 7.38 10.80
CA ALA A 124 -2.63 8.53 11.06
C ALA A 124 -1.23 8.41 10.42
N ALA A 125 -0.85 7.23 9.90
CA ALA A 125 0.43 7.04 9.23
C ALA A 125 0.56 7.90 7.98
N THR A 126 1.71 8.58 7.83
CA THR A 126 2.04 9.33 6.63
C THR A 126 2.50 8.39 5.52
N ASN A 127 2.42 8.82 4.27
CA ASN A 127 2.90 8.01 3.14
C ASN A 127 4.42 7.72 3.21
N ALA A 128 5.19 8.44 4.04
CA ALA A 128 6.59 8.14 4.29
C ALA A 128 6.72 6.94 5.25
N ASP A 129 5.99 6.94 6.36
CA ASP A 129 6.03 5.87 7.36
C ASP A 129 5.58 4.52 6.75
N ILE A 130 4.47 4.53 6.00
CA ILE A 130 3.95 3.35 5.29
C ILE A 130 4.96 2.85 4.24
N ALA A 131 5.66 3.77 3.56
CA ALA A 131 6.66 3.41 2.57
C ALA A 131 7.90 2.77 3.22
N GLU A 132 8.35 3.29 4.36
CA GLU A 132 9.45 2.70 5.14
C GLU A 132 9.09 1.30 5.66
N GLU A 133 7.89 1.10 6.21
CA GLU A 133 7.47 -0.19 6.76
C GLU A 133 7.26 -1.28 5.69
N LEU A 134 6.57 -0.95 4.59
CA LEU A 134 6.42 -1.88 3.45
C LEU A 134 7.73 -2.01 2.65
N GLY A 135 8.72 -1.15 2.93
CA GLY A 135 10.01 -1.07 2.24
C GLY A 135 9.92 -0.53 0.82
N THR A 136 8.84 0.17 0.44
CA THR A 136 8.54 0.65 -0.92
C THR A 136 8.79 2.15 -1.10
N LEU A 137 8.42 2.72 -2.26
CA LEU A 137 8.61 4.13 -2.57
C LEU A 137 7.37 4.96 -2.20
N THR A 138 7.55 6.10 -1.52
CA THR A 138 6.47 7.01 -1.08
C THR A 138 5.52 7.47 -2.21
N ALA A 139 6.04 7.57 -3.44
CA ALA A 139 5.22 7.88 -4.62
C ALA A 139 4.25 6.74 -4.98
N VAL A 140 4.67 5.48 -4.81
CA VAL A 140 3.82 4.29 -5.01
C VAL A 140 2.76 4.19 -3.92
N VAL A 141 3.10 4.48 -2.66
CA VAL A 141 2.10 4.56 -1.56
C VAL A 141 1.07 5.67 -1.84
N ARG A 142 1.49 6.81 -2.39
CA ARG A 142 0.58 7.89 -2.79
C ARG A 142 -0.35 7.47 -3.93
N ASP A 143 0.19 6.80 -4.96
CA ASP A 143 -0.58 6.24 -6.07
C ASP A 143 -1.66 5.27 -5.55
N ALA A 144 -1.25 4.29 -4.74
CA ALA A 144 -2.13 3.31 -4.11
C ALA A 144 -3.27 3.94 -3.28
N ARG A 145 -3.00 5.03 -2.53
CA ARG A 145 -4.03 5.75 -1.74
C ARG A 145 -4.90 6.70 -2.56
N SER A 146 -4.57 6.95 -3.84
CA SER A 146 -5.32 7.90 -4.68
C SER A 146 -6.53 7.30 -5.42
N GLY A 147 -6.69 5.97 -5.37
CA GLY A 147 -7.85 5.29 -5.94
C GLY A 147 -9.14 5.59 -5.17
N LEU A 148 -10.27 5.71 -5.89
CA LEU A 148 -11.58 5.99 -5.28
C LEU A 148 -11.96 5.02 -4.15
N GLU A 149 -11.66 3.73 -4.31
CA GLU A 149 -11.90 2.71 -3.30
C GLU A 149 -11.07 2.95 -2.03
N ALA A 150 -9.81 3.36 -2.19
CA ALA A 150 -8.93 3.73 -1.09
C ALA A 150 -9.46 4.97 -0.34
N GLU A 151 -9.92 5.97 -1.09
CA GLU A 151 -10.54 7.17 -0.52
C GLU A 151 -11.81 6.84 0.28
N ILE A 152 -12.70 5.99 -0.26
CA ILE A 152 -13.91 5.51 0.44
C ILE A 152 -13.55 4.83 1.77
N LEU A 153 -12.59 3.90 1.76
CA LEU A 153 -12.21 3.13 2.96
C LEU A 153 -11.51 4.01 4.00
N GLU A 154 -10.59 4.89 3.56
CA GLU A 154 -9.91 5.84 4.43
C GLU A 154 -10.90 6.83 5.09
N ARG A 155 -11.91 7.30 4.34
CA ARG A 155 -12.97 8.17 4.88
C ARG A 155 -13.87 7.44 5.87
N SER A 156 -14.25 6.19 5.56
CA SER A 156 -15.03 5.29 6.41
C SER A 156 -14.35 5.02 7.75
N VAL A 157 -13.04 4.76 7.77
CA VAL A 157 -12.30 4.50 9.02
C VAL A 157 -12.09 5.76 9.86
N ARG A 158 -11.92 6.93 9.23
CA ARG A 158 -11.78 8.20 9.98
C ARG A 158 -13.09 8.74 10.57
N ASN A 159 -14.23 8.44 9.94
CA ASN A 159 -15.55 8.95 10.33
C ASN A 159 -16.54 7.77 10.37
N PRO A 160 -16.38 6.84 11.33
CA PRO A 160 -17.17 5.60 11.39
C PRO A 160 -18.68 5.83 11.58
N GLU A 161 -19.07 7.01 12.06
CA GLU A 161 -20.46 7.47 12.17
C GLU A 161 -21.14 7.78 10.83
N LEU A 162 -20.37 7.99 9.74
CA LEU A 162 -20.96 8.27 8.43
C LEU A 162 -21.60 7.02 7.83
N SER A 163 -22.86 7.16 7.44
CA SER A 163 -23.58 6.16 6.67
C SER A 163 -23.04 6.06 5.24
N ASN A 164 -23.35 4.95 4.57
CA ASN A 164 -23.01 4.78 3.14
C ASN A 164 -23.71 5.80 2.23
N ALA A 165 -24.75 6.48 2.71
CA ALA A 165 -25.42 7.56 1.98
C ALA A 165 -24.63 8.88 2.09
N GLU A 166 -24.19 9.24 3.31
CA GLU A 166 -23.42 10.46 3.55
C GLU A 166 -22.03 10.40 2.90
N LEU A 167 -21.33 9.26 2.99
CA LEU A 167 -20.06 9.04 2.27
C LEU A 167 -20.24 9.13 0.74
N ALA A 168 -21.36 8.64 0.21
CA ALA A 168 -21.63 8.71 -1.22
C ALA A 168 -21.94 10.14 -1.69
N GLU A 169 -22.62 10.94 -0.86
CA GLU A 169 -22.86 12.36 -1.11
C GLU A 169 -21.56 13.19 -1.00
N GLU A 170 -20.73 12.95 0.02
CA GLU A 170 -19.45 13.64 0.21
C GLU A 170 -18.47 13.37 -0.95
N LEU A 171 -18.37 12.13 -1.40
CA LEU A 171 -17.45 11.71 -2.47
C LEU A 171 -18.05 11.82 -3.89
N GLY A 172 -19.32 12.18 -4.02
CA GLY A 172 -20.00 12.33 -5.31
C GLY A 172 -20.20 11.02 -6.08
N VAL A 173 -20.35 9.90 -5.38
CA VAL A 173 -20.44 8.54 -5.96
C VAL A 173 -21.80 7.88 -5.68
N HIS A 174 -22.00 6.68 -6.22
CA HIS A 174 -23.21 5.90 -5.90
C HIS A 174 -23.07 5.16 -4.57
N ILE A 175 -24.16 5.13 -3.78
CA ILE A 175 -24.25 4.38 -2.50
C ILE A 175 -23.85 2.91 -2.67
N ALA A 176 -24.15 2.31 -3.82
CA ALA A 176 -23.70 0.96 -4.15
C ALA A 176 -22.17 0.84 -4.15
N THR A 177 -21.44 1.77 -4.75
CA THR A 177 -19.97 1.78 -4.77
C THR A 177 -19.38 1.87 -3.36
N VAL A 178 -19.95 2.69 -2.49
CA VAL A 178 -19.51 2.80 -1.08
C VAL A 178 -19.79 1.52 -0.31
N ARG A 179 -20.98 0.94 -0.47
CA ARG A 179 -21.36 -0.33 0.17
C ARG A 179 -20.46 -1.46 -0.29
N ASP A 180 -20.22 -1.56 -1.60
CA ASP A 180 -19.47 -2.66 -2.19
C ASP A 180 -17.99 -2.58 -1.78
N ALA A 181 -17.38 -1.38 -1.76
CA ALA A 181 -16.03 -1.18 -1.22
C ALA A 181 -15.91 -1.58 0.27
N ARG A 182 -16.86 -1.17 1.12
CA ARG A 182 -16.87 -1.57 2.54
C ARG A 182 -17.04 -3.09 2.71
N ALA A 183 -17.89 -3.73 1.91
CA ALA A 183 -18.10 -5.17 1.94
C ALA A 183 -16.85 -5.96 1.48
N THR A 184 -16.19 -5.53 0.40
CA THR A 184 -14.91 -6.11 -0.04
C THR A 184 -13.82 -5.98 1.02
N TYR A 185 -13.84 -4.91 1.82
CA TYR A 185 -12.93 -4.77 2.95
C TYR A 185 -13.29 -5.67 4.15
N GLU A 186 -14.57 -5.78 4.51
CA GLU A 186 -15.02 -6.67 5.60
C GLU A 186 -14.66 -8.15 5.31
N ASP A 187 -14.97 -8.65 4.10
CA ASP A 187 -14.58 -10.00 3.66
C ASP A 187 -13.04 -10.17 3.64
N GLY A 188 -12.28 -9.11 3.31
CA GLY A 188 -10.83 -9.12 3.23
C GLY A 188 -10.09 -9.11 4.58
N ILE A 189 -10.76 -8.72 5.68
CA ILE A 189 -10.18 -8.75 7.02
C ILE A 189 -10.29 -10.14 7.65
N GLU A 190 -11.31 -10.95 7.34
CA GLU A 190 -11.49 -12.27 7.95
C GLU A 190 -10.34 -13.24 7.64
N ASP A 191 -9.63 -13.06 6.51
CA ASP A 191 -8.41 -13.82 6.14
C ASP A 191 -7.12 -13.29 6.82
N ILE A 192 -7.18 -12.14 7.50
CA ILE A 192 -6.06 -11.56 8.24
C ILE A 192 -6.25 -11.89 9.73
N GLU A 193 -5.74 -13.05 10.17
CA GLU A 193 -5.70 -13.39 11.60
C GLU A 193 -5.13 -12.20 12.41
N PRO A 194 -5.93 -11.57 13.29
CA PRO A 194 -5.39 -10.54 14.17
C PRO A 194 -4.40 -11.23 15.09
N THR A 195 -3.11 -10.90 14.97
CA THR A 195 -2.10 -11.37 15.91
C THR A 195 -2.39 -10.74 17.27
N SER A 196 -3.20 -11.43 18.08
CA SER A 196 -3.48 -11.04 19.45
C SER A 196 -2.16 -10.86 20.19
N SER A 197 -1.79 -9.61 20.45
CA SER A 197 -0.83 -9.26 21.49
C SER A 197 -1.50 -9.48 22.84
N ASP A 198 -1.68 -10.75 23.19
CA ASP A 198 -2.08 -11.19 24.52
C ASP A 198 -0.85 -11.12 25.44
N ASP A 199 -0.51 -9.89 25.84
CA ASP A 199 0.43 -9.66 26.94
C ASP A 199 -0.34 -9.89 28.26
N GLY A 200 0.08 -10.90 29.00
CA GLY A 200 -0.76 -11.54 30.00
C GLY A 200 -0.99 -10.71 31.26
N ALA A 201 -2.25 -10.58 31.66
CA ALA A 201 -2.66 -10.22 33.01
C ALA A 201 -3.61 -11.28 33.60
N THR A 202 -3.03 -12.27 34.29
CA THR A 202 -3.64 -13.04 35.39
C THR A 202 -4.19 -12.08 36.48
N GLU A 203 -5.09 -12.39 37.42
CA GLU A 203 -5.84 -13.58 37.88
C GLU A 203 -6.99 -13.07 38.82
N ALA A 204 -8.00 -13.79 39.33
CA ALA A 204 -8.50 -15.17 39.22
C ALA A 204 -9.98 -15.21 39.70
N THR A 205 -10.69 -16.33 39.50
CA THR A 205 -11.88 -16.81 40.30
C THR A 205 -13.16 -15.95 40.34
N THR A 206 -14.36 -16.50 40.16
CA THR A 206 -15.04 -17.43 41.11
C THR A 206 -16.16 -18.23 40.41
N GLU A 207 -16.61 -19.29 41.07
CA GLU A 207 -17.42 -20.41 40.58
C GLU A 207 -18.93 -20.13 40.31
N ALA A 208 -19.50 -20.99 39.47
CA ALA A 208 -20.84 -21.60 39.54
C ALA A 208 -22.11 -20.74 39.79
N SER A 209 -23.10 -20.86 38.88
CA SER A 209 -24.27 -21.74 39.09
C SER A 209 -25.54 -21.26 38.36
N ALA A 210 -26.31 -22.24 37.84
CA ALA A 210 -27.75 -22.25 37.57
C ALA A 210 -28.39 -21.37 36.45
N GLU A 211 -29.24 -22.09 35.73
CA GLU A 211 -30.21 -21.79 34.65
C GLU A 211 -31.06 -20.50 34.68
N PRO A 212 -31.69 -20.14 33.54
CA PRO A 212 -32.54 -18.95 33.39
C PRO A 212 -34.02 -19.20 33.72
N THR A 213 -34.74 -18.17 34.16
CA THR A 213 -36.19 -17.98 33.92
C THR A 213 -36.56 -16.50 34.08
N PRO A 214 -37.32 -15.86 33.16
CA PRO A 214 -37.71 -14.45 33.24
C PRO A 214 -39.03 -14.24 33.99
N THR A 215 -39.25 -13.06 34.60
CA THR A 215 -40.60 -12.49 34.88
C THR A 215 -40.57 -11.00 35.25
N ALA A 216 -41.22 -10.20 34.40
CA ALA A 216 -42.08 -9.04 34.65
C ALA A 216 -41.63 -7.70 35.31
N GLU A 217 -42.30 -6.66 34.78
CA GLU A 217 -42.80 -5.41 35.41
C GLU A 217 -41.88 -4.18 35.63
N ALA A 218 -42.08 -3.21 34.73
CA ALA A 218 -42.08 -1.76 34.96
C ALA A 218 -43.14 -1.36 36.04
N PRO A 219 -43.21 -0.12 36.62
CA PRO A 219 -42.97 1.16 35.94
C PRO A 219 -42.42 2.36 36.75
N SER A 220 -42.18 3.48 36.04
CA SER A 220 -42.19 4.89 36.53
C SER A 220 -41.04 5.35 37.47
N ALA A 221 -40.58 6.62 37.51
CA ALA A 221 -40.74 7.78 36.61
C ALA A 221 -39.71 8.90 36.94
N THR A 222 -39.40 9.75 35.95
CA THR A 222 -39.01 11.20 36.01
C THR A 222 -38.02 11.75 37.06
N ALA A 223 -36.85 12.21 36.58
CA ALA A 223 -36.18 13.49 36.87
C ALA A 223 -34.86 13.51 36.04
N ASP A 224 -34.72 14.22 34.92
CA ASP A 224 -34.60 15.68 34.76
C ASP A 224 -33.59 16.36 35.69
N SER A 225 -32.39 16.62 35.16
CA SER A 225 -31.49 17.71 35.58
C SER A 225 -30.41 17.94 34.51
N SER A 226 -30.53 19.06 33.83
CA SER A 226 -29.58 19.57 32.84
C SER A 226 -28.20 19.88 33.42
N SER A 227 -27.14 19.58 32.67
CA SER A 227 -25.90 20.37 32.72
C SER A 227 -25.20 20.33 31.36
N GLY A 228 -25.74 21.09 30.42
CA GLY A 228 -25.20 21.18 29.06
C GLY A 228 -24.04 22.18 28.98
N MET A 229 -22.84 21.68 28.68
CA MET A 229 -21.74 22.54 28.21
C MET A 229 -22.01 22.87 26.74
N GLY A 230 -22.62 24.02 26.47
CA GLY A 230 -23.21 24.35 25.16
C GLY A 230 -22.19 24.44 24.01
N ALA A 231 -22.65 24.14 22.79
CA ALA A 231 -21.87 24.18 21.55
C ALA A 231 -21.39 25.59 21.12
N GLU A 232 -21.72 26.64 21.88
CA GLU A 232 -21.36 28.03 21.57
C GLU A 232 -19.84 28.27 21.62
N THR A 233 -19.09 27.52 22.45
CA THR A 233 -17.64 27.65 22.57
C THR A 233 -16.88 27.24 21.31
N ILE A 234 -17.42 26.32 20.51
CA ILE A 234 -16.79 25.84 19.27
C ILE A 234 -16.91 26.89 18.16
N VAL A 235 -18.09 27.52 18.04
CA VAL A 235 -18.35 28.57 17.03
C VAL A 235 -17.45 29.79 17.27
N ALA A 236 -17.25 30.19 18.53
CA ALA A 236 -16.37 31.31 18.89
C ALA A 236 -14.91 31.08 18.45
N LEU A 237 -14.41 29.84 18.55
CA LEU A 237 -13.03 29.49 18.20
C LEU A 237 -12.80 29.51 16.69
N VAL A 238 -13.75 28.98 15.91
CA VAL A 238 -13.69 29.00 14.43
C VAL A 238 -13.68 30.43 13.87
N VAL A 239 -14.52 31.33 14.41
CA VAL A 239 -14.54 32.73 13.97
C VAL A 239 -13.23 33.45 14.30
N GLY A 240 -12.62 33.18 15.47
CA GLY A 240 -11.34 33.77 15.87
C GLY A 240 -10.19 33.41 14.92
N VAL A 241 -10.09 32.15 14.50
CA VAL A 241 -9.06 31.68 13.55
C VAL A 241 -9.24 32.33 12.18
N LEU A 242 -10.47 32.43 11.69
CA LEU A 242 -10.78 32.98 10.36
C LEU A 242 -10.43 34.48 10.28
N VAL A 243 -10.70 35.25 11.33
CA VAL A 243 -10.30 36.66 11.42
C VAL A 243 -8.77 36.82 11.45
N LEU A 244 -8.05 35.94 12.14
CA LEU A 244 -6.58 35.99 12.19
C LEU A 244 -5.96 35.71 10.81
N VAL A 245 -6.46 34.71 10.09
CA VAL A 245 -6.02 34.42 8.71
C VAL A 245 -6.30 35.62 7.78
N ALA A 246 -7.47 36.24 7.89
CA ALA A 246 -7.81 37.43 7.10
C ALA A 246 -6.87 38.63 7.37
N VAL A 247 -6.48 38.86 8.63
CA VAL A 247 -5.52 39.93 8.99
C VAL A 247 -4.13 39.64 8.45
N VAL A 248 -3.65 38.39 8.49
CA VAL A 248 -2.35 38.00 7.94
C VAL A 248 -2.31 38.18 6.42
N LEU A 249 -3.40 37.83 5.70
CA LEU A 249 -3.52 38.03 4.26
C LEU A 249 -3.64 39.50 3.82
N LEU A 250 -3.97 40.41 4.75
CA LEU A 250 -4.05 41.87 4.48
C LEU A 250 -2.75 42.60 4.84
N LEU A 251 -1.77 41.88 5.40
CA LEU A 251 -0.44 42.37 5.80
C LEU A 251 0.70 41.88 4.88
N MET A 252 0.36 41.13 3.82
CA MET A 252 1.25 40.65 2.75
C MET A 252 0.90 41.32 1.42
#